data_AF-A0A3M2GYT6-F1
#
_entry.id   AF-A0A3M2GYT6-F1
#
_cell.length_a   1.000
_cell.length_b   1.000
_cell.length_c   1.000
_cell.angle_alpha   90.00
_cell.angle_beta   90.00
_cell.angle_gamma   90.00
#
_symmetry.space_group_name_H-M   'P 1'
#
loop_
_entity.id
_entity.type
_entity.pdbx_description
1 polymer ?
#
loop_
_entity_poly.entity_id
_entity_poly.type
_entity_poly.pdbx_seq_one_letter_code
_entity_poly.pdbx_strand_id
1 'polypeptide(L)'
;VSEIRPAFEPGPARWMWPTERGSRVASGAINARFAAYRDAIGLDPVLSPHCLRHSYITHQLEDGVDQLFVQQQVGHRWGSSTAGYTKVGSDYLQAALARALEPAWHDDGDAEAPVAGTNTMRRR
;
A
#
# COMPACT_ATOMS: atom_id res chain seq x y z
N VAL A 1 -32.19 -11.92 11.01
CA VAL A 1 -32.10 -12.07 9.53
C VAL A 1 -30.64 -12.35 9.20
N SER A 2 -30.33 -13.49 8.61
CA SER A 2 -28.95 -13.86 8.24
C SER A 2 -28.57 -13.43 6.81
N GLU A 3 -29.57 -13.31 5.93
CA GLU A 3 -29.39 -12.93 4.53
C GLU A 3 -30.41 -11.84 4.15
N ILE A 4 -29.92 -10.66 3.76
CA ILE A 4 -30.78 -9.52 3.38
C ILE A 4 -30.83 -9.30 1.87
N ARG A 5 -29.89 -9.89 1.13
CA ARG A 5 -29.79 -9.72 -0.33
C ARG A 5 -31.05 -10.16 -1.10
N PRO A 6 -31.74 -11.26 -0.74
CA PRO A 6 -32.98 -11.64 -1.41
C PRO A 6 -34.09 -10.58 -1.30
N ALA A 7 -34.09 -9.75 -0.25
CA ALA A 7 -35.09 -8.71 -0.04
C ALA A 7 -34.96 -7.51 -0.99
N PHE A 8 -33.83 -7.38 -1.68
CA PHE A 8 -33.56 -6.26 -2.61
C PHE A 8 -33.96 -6.57 -4.06
N GLU A 9 -34.50 -7.76 -4.34
CA GLU A 9 -34.93 -8.21 -5.67
C GLU A 9 -34.01 -7.67 -6.80
N PRO A 10 -32.71 -8.01 -6.78
CA PRO A 10 -31.75 -7.42 -7.70
C PRO A 10 -32.24 -7.71 -9.12
N GLY A 11 -32.55 -6.65 -9.85
CA GLY A 11 -32.99 -6.74 -11.23
C GLY A 11 -31.96 -7.46 -12.12
N PRO A 12 -32.18 -7.52 -13.44
CA PRO A 12 -31.29 -8.27 -14.35
C PRO A 12 -29.82 -7.85 -14.27
N ALA A 13 -29.56 -6.60 -13.87
CA ALA A 13 -28.21 -6.14 -13.54
C ALA A 13 -27.80 -6.60 -12.13
N ARG A 14 -26.85 -7.54 -12.07
CA ARG A 14 -26.31 -8.10 -10.82
C ARG A 14 -25.36 -7.14 -10.11
N TRP A 15 -25.88 -6.03 -9.59
CA TRP A 15 -25.11 -5.13 -8.74
C TRP A 15 -24.74 -5.82 -7.43
N MET A 16 -23.50 -5.62 -6.97
CA MET A 16 -23.07 -6.13 -5.67
C MET A 16 -23.79 -5.41 -4.52
N TRP A 17 -24.06 -4.11 -4.70
CA TRP A 17 -24.79 -3.26 -3.76
C TRP A 17 -25.99 -2.60 -4.45
N PRO A 18 -27.15 -3.27 -4.49
CA PRO A 18 -28.38 -2.69 -5.00
C PRO A 18 -28.99 -1.70 -3.99
N THR A 19 -29.75 -0.74 -4.48
CA THR A 19 -30.70 0.04 -3.68
C THR A 19 -32.01 -0.73 -3.51
N GLU A 20 -32.88 -0.28 -2.61
CA GLU A 20 -34.26 -0.82 -2.46
C GLU A 20 -35.08 -0.79 -3.76
N ARG A 21 -34.67 0.03 -4.74
CA ARG A 21 -35.29 0.14 -6.06
C ARG A 21 -34.62 -0.75 -7.11
N GLY A 22 -33.70 -1.63 -6.73
CA GLY A 22 -32.97 -2.53 -7.63
C GLY A 22 -31.89 -1.86 -8.49
N SER A 23 -31.60 -0.57 -8.29
CA SER A 23 -30.57 0.16 -9.02
C SER A 23 -29.21 0.12 -8.32
N ARG A 24 -28.13 0.51 -9.00
CA ARG A 24 -26.80 0.64 -8.39
C ARG A 24 -26.78 1.78 -7.37
N VAL A 25 -26.19 1.55 -6.20
CA VAL A 25 -25.94 2.63 -5.22
C VAL A 25 -25.10 3.75 -5.83
N ALA A 26 -25.54 4.99 -5.65
CA ALA A 26 -24.80 6.17 -6.11
C ALA A 26 -23.74 6.58 -5.08
N SER A 27 -22.60 7.10 -5.54
CA SER A 27 -21.53 7.59 -4.67
C SER A 27 -22.01 8.67 -3.68
N GLY A 28 -22.92 9.56 -4.12
CA GLY A 28 -23.53 10.56 -3.24
C GLY A 28 -24.35 9.95 -2.10
N ALA A 29 -25.00 8.80 -2.35
CA ALA A 29 -25.76 8.08 -1.32
C ALA A 29 -24.83 7.47 -0.27
N ILE A 30 -23.66 6.96 -0.69
CA ILE A 30 -22.61 6.46 0.22
C ILE A 30 -22.12 7.60 1.12
N ASN A 31 -21.80 8.76 0.54
CA ASN A 31 -21.34 9.93 1.29
C ASN A 31 -22.39 10.41 2.30
N ALA A 32 -23.66 10.54 1.87
CA ALA A 32 -24.75 10.95 2.74
C ALA A 32 -24.97 9.97 3.89
N ARG A 33 -24.91 8.66 3.61
CA ARG A 33 -25.11 7.63 4.64
C ARG A 33 -23.95 7.57 5.62
N PHE A 34 -22.72 7.73 5.13
CA PHE A 34 -21.53 7.86 5.98
C PHE A 34 -21.65 9.06 6.93
N ALA A 35 -22.02 10.23 6.40
CA ALA A 35 -22.21 11.44 7.21
C ALA A 35 -23.27 11.23 8.29
N ALA A 36 -24.42 10.63 7.94
CA ALA A 36 -25.47 10.32 8.90
C ALA A 36 -25.00 9.42 10.05
N TYR A 37 -24.20 8.39 9.75
CA TYR A 37 -23.65 7.52 10.80
C TYR A 37 -22.61 8.24 11.65
N ARG A 38 -21.67 8.95 11.03
CA ARG A 38 -20.67 9.78 11.71
C ARG A 38 -21.31 10.73 12.70
N ASP A 39 -22.35 11.45 12.26
CA ASP A 39 -23.07 12.42 13.09
C ASP A 39 -23.81 11.73 14.25
N ALA A 40 -24.42 10.56 13.99
CA ALA A 40 -25.14 9.79 15.01
C ALA A 40 -24.24 9.27 16.14
N ILE A 41 -22.94 9.07 15.88
CA ILE A 41 -21.95 8.63 16.89
C ILE A 41 -21.04 9.79 17.37
N GLY A 42 -21.33 11.03 16.98
CA GLY A 42 -20.63 12.21 17.47
C GLY A 42 -19.19 12.36 16.96
N LEU A 43 -18.87 11.84 15.78
CA LEU A 43 -17.55 11.99 15.17
C LEU A 43 -17.39 13.32 14.42
N ASP A 44 -16.15 13.76 14.24
CA ASP A 44 -15.79 15.03 13.60
C ASP A 44 -16.31 15.11 12.14
N PRO A 45 -16.98 16.21 11.74
CA PRO A 45 -17.52 16.40 10.39
C PRO A 45 -16.46 16.40 9.26
N VAL A 46 -15.17 16.55 9.57
CA VAL A 46 -14.08 16.40 8.61
C VAL A 46 -13.96 14.96 8.09
N LEU A 47 -14.43 13.98 8.86
CA LEU A 47 -14.38 12.58 8.46
C LEU A 47 -15.28 12.33 7.26
N SER A 48 -14.70 11.68 6.26
CA SER A 48 -15.37 11.28 5.02
C SER A 48 -14.87 9.89 4.58
N PRO A 49 -15.52 9.24 3.61
CA PRO A 49 -15.01 8.00 3.02
C PRO A 49 -13.59 8.13 2.43
N HIS A 50 -13.19 9.35 2.04
CA HIS A 50 -11.82 9.58 1.57
C HIS A 50 -10.80 9.39 2.70
N CYS A 51 -11.10 9.82 3.93
CA CYS A 51 -10.25 9.62 5.10
C CYS A 51 -10.01 8.12 5.41
N LEU A 52 -11.02 7.28 5.20
CA LEU A 52 -10.87 5.83 5.33
C LEU A 52 -9.88 5.27 4.30
N ARG A 53 -9.96 5.73 3.06
CA ARG A 53 -8.99 5.36 2.02
C ARG A 53 -7.58 5.85 2.36
N HIS A 54 -7.45 7.05 2.91
CA HIS A 54 -6.17 7.56 3.38
C HIS A 54 -5.56 6.67 4.46
N SER A 55 -6.37 6.29 5.47
CA SER A 55 -5.93 5.44 6.58
C SER A 55 -5.52 4.06 6.08
N TYR A 56 -6.30 3.47 5.16
CA TYR A 56 -5.98 2.19 4.54
C TYR A 56 -4.63 2.21 3.81
N ILE A 57 -4.39 3.22 2.96
CA ILE A 57 -3.12 3.36 2.25
C ILE A 57 -1.97 3.54 3.24
N THR A 58 -2.15 4.39 4.25
CA THR A 58 -1.11 4.68 5.24
C THR A 58 -0.70 3.42 5.99
N HIS A 59 -1.66 2.65 6.50
CA HIS A 59 -1.35 1.41 7.21
C HIS A 59 -0.63 0.37 6.33
N GLN A 60 -1.04 0.22 5.07
CA GLN A 60 -0.33 -0.68 4.15
C GLN A 60 1.14 -0.26 3.96
N LEU A 61 1.41 1.04 3.89
CA LEU A 61 2.79 1.53 3.75
C LEU A 61 3.59 1.39 5.04
N GLU A 62 2.97 1.64 6.20
CA GLU A 62 3.59 1.42 7.53
C GLU A 62 3.94 -0.05 7.75
N ASP A 63 3.08 -0.97 7.30
CA ASP A 63 3.31 -2.43 7.32
C ASP A 63 4.35 -2.89 6.29
N GLY A 64 4.92 -1.97 5.52
CA GLY A 64 6.00 -2.23 4.56
C GLY A 64 5.54 -2.88 3.26
N VAL A 65 4.24 -2.82 2.93
CA VAL A 65 3.72 -3.31 1.65
C VAL A 65 4.31 -2.49 0.51
N ASP A 66 4.64 -3.17 -0.59
CA ASP A 66 5.21 -2.55 -1.78
C ASP A 66 4.35 -1.37 -2.30
N GLN A 67 5.01 -0.24 -2.57
CA GLN A 67 4.31 1.00 -2.95
C GLN A 67 3.66 0.91 -4.32
N LEU A 68 4.29 0.20 -5.26
CA LEU A 68 3.75 0.00 -6.60
C LEU A 68 2.49 -0.86 -6.53
N PHE A 69 2.51 -1.91 -5.72
CA PHE A 69 1.34 -2.73 -5.42
C PHE A 69 0.19 -1.90 -4.83
N VAL A 70 0.45 -1.11 -3.78
CA VAL A 70 -0.58 -0.25 -3.15
C VAL A 70 -1.14 0.76 -4.17
N GLN A 71 -0.28 1.39 -4.98
CA GLN A 71 -0.71 2.33 -6.01
C GLN A 71 -1.65 1.69 -7.05
N GLN A 72 -1.30 0.49 -7.54
CA GLN A 72 -2.12 -0.24 -8.50
C GLN A 72 -3.46 -0.66 -7.90
N GLN A 73 -3.45 -1.16 -6.66
CA GLN A 73 -4.65 -1.57 -5.94
C GLN A 73 -5.66 -0.44 -5.78
N VAL A 74 -5.18 0.77 -5.49
CA VAL A 74 -6.06 1.94 -5.36
C VAL A 74 -6.40 2.58 -6.71
N GLY A 75 -5.76 2.16 -7.81
CA GLY A 75 -6.07 2.62 -9.17
C GLY A 75 -5.56 4.03 -9.47
N HIS A 76 -4.50 4.49 -8.79
CA HIS A 76 -3.90 5.79 -9.07
C HIS A 76 -3.02 5.73 -10.32
N ARG A 77 -3.44 6.44 -11.38
CA ARG A 77 -2.70 6.53 -12.65
C ARG A 77 -1.32 7.18 -12.51
N TRP A 78 -1.14 8.07 -11.52
CA TRP A 78 0.10 8.80 -11.29
C TRP A 78 0.61 8.56 -9.87
N GLY A 79 1.93 8.33 -9.72
CA GLY A 79 2.57 8.12 -8.42
C GLY A 79 2.41 9.32 -7.49
N SER A 80 2.24 10.53 -8.02
CA SER A 80 1.99 11.76 -7.23
C SER A 80 0.72 11.71 -6.38
N SER A 81 -0.29 10.95 -6.79
CA SER A 81 -1.52 10.73 -6.01
C SER A 81 -1.32 9.79 -4.81
N THR A 82 -0.22 9.04 -4.80
CA THR A 82 0.18 8.16 -3.68
C THR A 82 1.42 8.69 -2.95
N ALA A 83 2.21 9.58 -3.57
CA ALA A 83 3.44 10.15 -3.02
C ALA A 83 3.22 10.97 -1.73
N GLY A 84 2.01 11.46 -1.51
CA GLY A 84 1.64 12.11 -0.24
C GLY A 84 1.70 11.17 0.97
N TYR A 85 1.50 9.87 0.77
CA TYR A 85 1.54 8.85 1.82
C TYR A 85 2.95 8.33 2.11
N THR A 86 3.89 8.57 1.20
CA THR A 86 5.31 8.21 1.35
C THR A 86 6.04 9.06 2.41
N LYS A 87 5.39 10.08 2.98
CA LYS A 87 5.91 10.83 4.13
C LYS A 87 5.83 10.06 5.46
N VAL A 88 5.22 8.88 5.48
CA VAL A 88 5.04 8.10 6.70
C VAL A 88 6.16 7.07 6.82
N GLY A 89 6.88 7.16 7.94
CA GLY A 89 7.98 6.29 8.33
C GLY A 89 9.36 6.71 7.79
N SER A 90 10.01 7.66 8.47
CA SER A 90 11.48 7.87 8.34
C SER A 90 12.22 6.54 8.38
N ASP A 91 11.77 5.62 9.23
CA ASP A 91 12.34 4.30 9.45
C ASP A 91 12.17 3.36 8.26
N TYR A 92 11.02 3.41 7.56
CA TYR A 92 10.82 2.61 6.33
C TYR A 92 11.74 3.09 5.22
N LEU A 93 11.83 4.41 5.00
CA LEU A 93 12.72 4.99 3.99
C LEU A 93 14.18 4.67 4.31
N GLN A 94 14.56 4.78 5.58
CA GLN A 94 15.90 4.45 6.05
C GLN A 94 16.22 2.95 5.89
N ALA A 95 15.27 2.06 6.19
CA ALA A 95 15.43 0.62 6.00
C ALA A 95 15.44 0.21 4.51
N ALA A 96 14.61 0.83 3.68
CA ALA A 96 14.61 0.61 2.23
C ALA A 96 15.93 1.08 1.59
N LEU A 97 16.42 2.24 2.02
CA LEU A 97 17.73 2.75 1.60
C LEU A 97 18.86 1.84 2.06
N ALA A 98 18.84 1.40 3.32
CA ALA A 98 19.83 0.46 3.86
C ALA A 98 19.87 -0.84 3.05
N ARG A 99 18.72 -1.47 2.77
CA ARG A 99 18.62 -2.67 1.93
C ARG A 99 19.13 -2.47 0.51
N ALA A 100 18.88 -1.31 -0.09
CA ALA A 100 19.33 -1.01 -1.44
C ALA A 100 20.85 -0.78 -1.53
N LEU A 101 21.46 -0.29 -0.44
CA LEU A 101 22.89 0.02 -0.37
C LEU A 101 23.72 -1.12 0.24
N GLU A 102 23.09 -2.10 0.90
CA GLU A 102 23.73 -3.29 1.48
C GLU A 102 24.65 -4.04 0.48
N PRO A 103 24.28 -4.25 -0.80
CA PRO A 103 25.18 -4.90 -1.76
C PRO A 103 26.37 -4.03 -2.18
N ALA A 104 26.29 -2.71 -2.01
CA ALA A 104 27.34 -1.77 -2.40
C ALA A 104 28.35 -1.49 -1.27
N TRP A 105 28.02 -1.90 -0.04
CA TRP A 105 28.87 -1.74 1.14
C TRP A 105 29.45 -3.04 1.70
N HIS A 106 29.12 -4.18 1.10
CA HIS A 106 29.97 -5.36 1.22
C HIS A 106 31.25 -5.10 0.43
N ASP A 107 32.29 -4.71 1.16
CA ASP A 107 33.67 -4.65 0.70
C ASP A 107 34.07 -6.06 0.23
N ASP A 108 34.52 -6.17 -1.02
CA ASP A 108 35.34 -7.27 -1.53
C ASP A 108 36.74 -7.19 -0.86
N GLY A 109 36.76 -7.21 0.47
CA GLY A 109 37.92 -6.96 1.30
C GLY A 109 38.07 -8.05 2.34
N ASP A 110 38.39 -9.27 1.89
CA ASP A 110 39.20 -10.28 2.61
C ASP A 110 39.40 -11.52 1.72
N ALA A 111 40.12 -11.35 0.61
CA ALA A 111 40.78 -12.46 -0.08
C ALA A 111 42.23 -12.07 -0.35
N GLU A 112 43.04 -12.21 0.70
CA GLU A 112 44.49 -12.14 0.65
C GLU A 112 45.00 -13.11 -0.44
N ALA A 113 45.46 -12.57 -1.57
CA ALA A 113 46.06 -13.36 -2.64
C ALA A 113 47.42 -13.90 -2.15
N PRO A 114 47.70 -15.22 -2.19
CA PRO A 114 48.99 -15.72 -1.78
C PRO A 114 50.04 -15.30 -2.82
N VAL A 115 50.95 -14.41 -2.40
CA VAL A 115 52.17 -14.07 -3.14
C VAL A 115 53.11 -15.28 -3.06
N ALA A 116 52.91 -16.26 -3.93
CA ALA A 116 53.89 -17.31 -4.18
C ALA A 116 54.96 -16.76 -5.14
N GLY A 117 56.07 -16.31 -4.55
CA GLY A 117 57.21 -15.75 -5.25
C GLY A 117 57.77 -16.68 -6.32
N THR A 118 58.09 -16.08 -7.46
CA THR A 118 59.03 -16.59 -8.43
C THR A 118 60.36 -16.92 -7.76
N ASN A 119 60.81 -18.17 -7.84
CA ASN A 119 62.24 -18.45 -7.71
C ASN A 119 62.75 -19.23 -8.92
N THR A 120 63.50 -18.49 -9.73
CA THR A 120 64.20 -18.92 -10.92
C THR A 120 65.54 -19.56 -10.50
N MET A 121 65.74 -20.82 -10.90
CA MET A 121 67.03 -21.44 -11.31
C MET A 121 68.23 -21.49 -10.33
N ARG A 122 68.72 -22.71 -9.99
CA ARG A 122 70.11 -23.18 -10.25
C ARG A 122 70.44 -24.57 -9.66
N ARG A 123 70.99 -25.45 -10.53
CA ARG A 123 72.03 -26.51 -10.33
C ARG A 123 71.66 -27.68 -9.37
N ARG A 124 71.87 -28.96 -9.68
CA ARG A 124 72.78 -29.66 -10.61
C ARG A 124 72.06 -30.82 -11.28
#